data_AF-A0A8S3E4U9-F1
#
_entry.id   AF-A0A8S3E4U9-F1
#
_cell.length_a   1.000
_cell.length_b   1.000
_cell.length_c   1.000
_cell.angle_alpha   90.00
_cell.angle_beta   90.00
_cell.angle_gamma   90.00
#
_symmetry.space_group_name_H-M   'P 1'
#
loop_
_entity.id
_entity.type
_entity.pdbx_description
1 polymer ?
#
loop_
_entity_poly.entity_id
_entity_poly.type
_entity_poly.pdbx_seq_one_letter_code
_entity_poly.pdbx_strand_id
1 'polypeptide(L)'
;DAAKRFKVETNCKQLHMTGCVVLCKDINIIVVEGGPKQQKKFRRLMLNRIKWNSTGKNQSHMEDDGNDEQDKEQNKCVLLWQGTVKERAFGEIKFKSCPTENFAREHFRRHGVEHYWDIGHNDSVLDASTY
;
A
#
# COMPACT_ATOMS: atom_id res chain seq x y z
N ASP A 1 11.08 1.79 -0.90
CA ASP A 1 11.65 1.10 -2.08
C ASP A 1 11.19 1.80 -3.36
N ALA A 2 12.13 2.33 -4.15
CA ALA A 2 11.85 3.06 -5.39
C ALA A 2 11.29 2.16 -6.50
N ALA A 3 11.77 0.91 -6.61
CA ALA A 3 11.31 -0.03 -7.64
C ALA A 3 9.85 -0.45 -7.40
N LYS A 4 9.45 -0.65 -6.13
CA LYS A 4 8.05 -0.94 -5.78
C LYS A 4 7.15 0.26 -6.09
N ARG A 5 7.56 1.48 -5.73
CA ARG A 5 6.82 2.72 -6.03
C ARG A 5 6.61 2.91 -7.54
N PHE A 6 7.66 2.70 -8.33
CA PHE A 6 7.59 2.78 -9.79
C PHE A 6 6.58 1.77 -10.36
N LYS A 7 6.62 0.50 -9.90
CA LYS A 7 5.65 -0.52 -10.35
C LYS A 7 4.21 -0.11 -10.06
N VAL A 8 3.93 0.42 -8.86
CA VAL A 8 2.60 0.91 -8.48
C VAL A 8 2.17 2.05 -9.43
N GLU A 9 3.00 3.07 -9.56
CA GLU A 9 2.70 4.26 -10.36
C GLU A 9 2.47 3.93 -11.84
N THR A 10 3.40 3.22 -12.46
CA THR A 10 3.35 2.88 -13.88
C THR A 10 2.15 2.01 -14.21
N ASN A 11 1.80 1.03 -13.36
CA ASN A 11 0.64 0.18 -13.63
C ASN A 11 -0.68 0.94 -13.45
N CYS A 12 -0.78 1.84 -12.46
CA CYS A 12 -1.95 2.72 -12.35
C CYS A 12 -2.13 3.58 -13.62
N LYS A 13 -1.05 4.21 -14.09
CA LYS A 13 -1.07 5.04 -15.31
C LYS A 13 -1.45 4.22 -16.56
N GLN A 14 -0.80 3.07 -16.78
CA GLN A 14 -1.08 2.18 -17.92
C GLN A 14 -2.49 1.61 -17.90
N LEU A 15 -3.06 1.39 -16.71
CA LEU A 15 -4.43 0.92 -16.56
C LEU A 15 -5.44 2.07 -16.53
N HIS A 16 -5.05 3.34 -16.68
CA HIS A 16 -5.92 4.50 -16.55
C HIS A 16 -6.73 4.49 -15.24
N MET A 17 -6.07 4.14 -14.14
CA MET A 17 -6.66 4.14 -12.80
C MET A 17 -6.42 5.48 -12.11
N THR A 18 -7.38 5.89 -11.30
CA THR A 18 -7.31 7.07 -10.43
C THR A 18 -7.04 6.66 -9.00
N GLY A 19 -6.66 7.59 -8.13
CA GLY A 19 -6.45 7.28 -6.70
C GLY A 19 -5.36 8.09 -6.01
N CYS A 20 -4.89 7.58 -4.88
CA CYS A 20 -3.75 8.14 -4.15
C CYS A 20 -2.92 7.06 -3.45
N VAL A 21 -1.66 7.39 -3.20
CA VAL A 21 -0.77 6.61 -2.34
C VAL A 21 -0.32 7.51 -1.21
N VAL A 22 -0.86 7.28 -0.01
CA VAL A 22 -0.46 8.00 1.20
C VAL A 22 0.64 7.23 1.90
N LEU A 23 1.76 7.91 2.11
CA LEU A 23 2.91 7.40 2.84
C LEU A 23 2.89 8.01 4.24
N CYS A 24 2.67 7.18 5.26
CA CYS A 24 2.82 7.55 6.66
C CYS A 24 3.92 6.70 7.30
N LYS A 25 4.37 7.08 8.49
CA LYS A 25 5.51 6.43 9.16
C LYS A 25 5.26 4.94 9.40
N ASP A 26 4.08 4.62 9.90
CA ASP A 26 3.75 3.27 10.38
C ASP A 26 2.89 2.50 9.36
N ILE A 27 2.11 3.21 8.53
CA ILE A 27 1.29 2.61 7.47
C ILE A 27 1.35 3.36 6.15
N ASN A 28 1.21 2.60 5.06
CA ASN A 28 1.04 3.15 3.73
C ASN A 28 -0.32 2.71 3.17
N ILE A 29 -1.17 3.66 2.80
CA ILE A 29 -2.49 3.37 2.23
C ILE A 29 -2.48 3.67 0.74
N ILE A 30 -2.88 2.69 -0.06
CA ILE A 30 -2.98 2.78 -1.51
C ILE A 30 -4.46 2.65 -1.87
N VAL A 31 -5.05 3.74 -2.36
CA VAL A 31 -6.42 3.74 -2.89
C VAL A 31 -6.36 3.82 -4.40
N VAL A 32 -7.08 2.90 -5.05
CA VAL A 32 -7.18 2.85 -6.51
C VAL A 32 -8.61 2.69 -6.96
N GLU A 33 -8.98 3.47 -7.96
CA GLU A 33 -10.33 3.54 -8.51
C GLU A 33 -10.27 3.22 -10.00
N GLY A 34 -11.17 2.38 -10.47
CA GLY A 34 -11.11 1.81 -11.81
C GLY A 34 -12.23 0.81 -12.05
N GLY A 35 -12.44 0.48 -13.31
CA GLY A 35 -13.37 -0.56 -13.71
C GLY A 35 -12.91 -1.97 -13.28
N PRO A 36 -13.81 -2.96 -13.28
CA PRO A 36 -13.54 -4.29 -12.72
C PRO A 36 -12.33 -5.01 -13.36
N LYS A 37 -12.11 -4.83 -14.67
CA LYS A 37 -10.96 -5.41 -15.37
C LYS A 37 -9.63 -4.81 -14.93
N GLN A 38 -9.59 -3.50 -14.69
CA GLN A 38 -8.41 -2.78 -14.19
C GLN A 38 -8.11 -3.22 -12.76
N GLN A 39 -9.14 -3.28 -11.90
CA GLN A 39 -9.03 -3.74 -10.51
C GLN A 39 -8.48 -5.16 -10.41
N LYS A 40 -8.96 -6.11 -11.23
CA LYS A 40 -8.44 -7.48 -11.25
C LYS A 40 -6.95 -7.55 -11.61
N LYS A 41 -6.50 -6.76 -12.58
CA LYS A 41 -5.09 -6.68 -12.98
C LYS A 41 -4.23 -6.06 -11.87
N PHE A 42 -4.68 -4.95 -11.30
CA PHE A 42 -3.95 -4.24 -10.25
C PHE A 42 -3.88 -5.03 -8.95
N ARG A 43 -4.96 -5.68 -8.52
CA ARG A 43 -4.96 -6.58 -7.36
C ARG A 43 -3.94 -7.71 -7.52
N ARG A 44 -3.87 -8.34 -8.70
CA ARG A 44 -2.86 -9.38 -8.98
C ARG A 44 -1.43 -8.82 -8.93
N LEU A 45 -1.22 -7.59 -9.39
CA LEU A 45 0.08 -6.92 -9.27
C LEU A 45 0.46 -6.76 -7.78
N MET A 46 -0.43 -6.15 -7.00
CA MET A 46 -0.19 -5.80 -5.61
C MET A 46 0.01 -7.04 -4.74
N LEU A 47 -0.91 -8.00 -4.78
CA LEU A 47 -0.90 -9.12 -3.83
C LEU A 47 0.06 -10.26 -4.24
N ASN A 48 0.28 -10.47 -5.53
CA ASN A 48 0.98 -11.68 -6.00
C ASN A 48 2.33 -11.39 -6.68
N ARG A 49 2.44 -10.28 -7.43
CA ARG A 49 3.62 -10.01 -8.28
C ARG A 49 4.68 -9.16 -7.61
N ILE A 50 4.28 -8.19 -6.79
CA ILE A 50 5.21 -7.38 -6.01
C ILE A 50 5.62 -8.18 -4.77
N LYS A 51 6.92 -8.42 -4.61
CA LYS A 51 7.49 -9.01 -3.41
C LYS A 51 7.69 -7.91 -2.38
N TRP A 52 6.72 -7.75 -1.46
CA TRP A 52 6.72 -6.67 -0.46
C TRP A 52 7.79 -6.84 0.60
N ASN A 53 7.91 -8.06 1.12
CA ASN A 53 9.01 -8.43 1.98
C ASN A 53 10.31 -8.48 1.15
N SER A 54 11.29 -7.68 1.54
CA SER A 54 12.60 -7.61 0.92
C SER A 54 13.61 -8.33 1.80
N THR A 55 13.59 -9.66 1.82
CA THR A 55 14.82 -10.44 2.09
C THR A 55 15.70 -10.37 0.84
N GLY A 56 16.31 -9.21 0.66
CA GLY A 56 17.07 -8.83 -0.53
C GLY A 56 18.52 -8.52 -0.23
N LYS A 57 19.20 -9.40 0.51
CA LYS A 57 20.61 -9.69 0.32
C LYS A 57 20.79 -11.21 0.42
N ASN A 58 21.35 -11.80 -0.63
CA ASN A 58 21.87 -13.16 -0.75
C ASN A 58 20.85 -14.31 -0.92
N GLN A 59 20.52 -14.61 -2.18
CA GLN A 59 20.44 -16.02 -2.63
C GLN A 59 21.37 -16.21 -3.82
N SER A 60 22.66 -16.12 -3.54
CA SER A 60 23.72 -16.75 -4.32
C SER A 60 24.76 -17.22 -3.32
N HIS A 61 24.73 -18.51 -3.00
CA HIS A 61 25.77 -19.34 -2.35
C HIS A 61 26.56 -18.75 -1.16
N MET A 62 26.36 -19.31 0.04
CA MET A 62 27.35 -20.03 0.88
C MET A 62 26.92 -20.03 2.35
N GLU A 63 27.45 -21.04 3.05
CA GLU A 63 27.11 -21.55 4.37
C GLU A 63 27.50 -20.62 5.53
N ASP A 64 26.83 -20.89 6.66
CA ASP A 64 27.25 -20.76 8.06
C ASP A 64 27.31 -19.39 8.78
N ASP A 65 26.87 -19.51 10.03
CA ASP A 65 27.17 -18.75 11.24
C ASP A 65 26.24 -17.61 11.72
N GLY A 66 25.68 -17.88 12.90
CA GLY A 66 25.40 -16.97 14.01
C GLY A 66 24.70 -15.62 13.80
N ASN A 67 23.48 -15.57 14.33
CA ASN A 67 23.02 -14.51 15.26
C ASN A 67 22.81 -13.09 14.68
N ASP A 68 21.57 -12.82 14.25
CA ASP A 68 20.77 -11.64 14.66
C ASP A 68 19.42 -11.67 13.91
N GLU A 69 18.57 -12.64 14.24
CA GLU A 69 17.16 -12.65 13.82
C GLU A 69 16.37 -11.64 14.68
N GLN A 70 16.72 -10.36 14.59
CA GLN A 70 15.83 -9.30 15.02
C GLN A 70 14.66 -9.23 14.06
N ASP A 71 13.46 -9.47 14.59
CA ASP A 71 12.13 -9.29 14.02
C ASP A 71 12.03 -8.08 13.06
N LYS A 72 12.47 -8.26 11.82
CA LYS A 72 12.14 -7.32 10.75
C LYS A 72 10.68 -7.58 10.42
N GLU A 73 9.81 -6.75 11.00
CA GLU A 73 8.40 -6.61 10.64
C GLU A 73 8.22 -6.91 9.14
N GLN A 74 7.56 -8.03 8.88
CA GLN A 74 7.42 -8.55 7.53
C GLN A 74 6.54 -7.58 6.74
N ASN A 75 7.16 -6.71 5.94
CA ASN A 75 6.42 -5.78 5.08
C ASN A 75 5.49 -6.57 4.16
N LYS A 76 4.18 -6.45 4.42
CA LYS A 76 3.11 -7.14 3.70
C LYS A 76 2.17 -6.14 3.04
N CYS A 77 1.51 -6.57 1.98
CA CYS A 77 0.45 -5.83 1.34
C CYS A 77 -0.83 -6.66 1.43
N VAL A 78 -1.85 -6.08 2.05
CA VAL A 78 -3.15 -6.71 2.26
C VAL A 78 -4.23 -5.90 1.56
N LEU A 79 -5.34 -6.56 1.24
CA LEU A 79 -6.52 -5.90 0.69
C LEU A 79 -7.46 -5.56 1.85
N LEU A 80 -7.58 -4.27 2.18
CA LEU A 80 -8.45 -3.79 3.25
C LEU A 80 -9.91 -3.75 2.83
N TRP A 81 -10.17 -3.21 1.63
CA TRP A 81 -11.53 -3.04 1.12
C TRP A 81 -11.57 -3.13 -0.41
N GLN A 82 -12.66 -3.68 -0.93
CA GLN A 82 -12.97 -3.70 -2.35
C GLN A 82 -14.48 -3.53 -2.53
N GLY A 83 -14.89 -2.54 -3.32
CA GLY A 83 -16.30 -2.32 -3.63
C GLY A 83 -16.51 -1.35 -4.78
N THR A 84 -17.76 -0.95 -4.96
CA THR A 84 -18.20 0.01 -5.97
C THR A 84 -18.69 1.26 -5.28
N VAL A 85 -18.26 2.43 -5.78
CA VAL A 85 -18.74 3.74 -5.36
C VAL A 85 -19.39 4.46 -6.54
N LYS A 86 -20.26 5.42 -6.24
CA LYS A 86 -21.02 6.16 -7.26
C LYS A 86 -20.10 6.98 -8.18
N GLU A 87 -19.12 7.67 -7.60
CA GLU A 87 -18.22 8.59 -8.29
C GLU A 87 -16.78 8.38 -7.81
N ARG A 88 -15.81 8.70 -8.66
CA ARG A 88 -14.37 8.65 -8.33
C ARG A 88 -14.04 9.82 -7.41
N ALA A 89 -13.43 9.54 -6.27
CA ALA A 89 -13.01 10.58 -5.33
C ALA A 89 -11.70 11.24 -5.76
N PHE A 90 -10.86 10.55 -6.54
CA PHE A 90 -9.52 11.01 -6.91
C PHE A 90 -9.34 11.23 -8.42
N GLY A 91 -8.39 12.09 -8.76
CA GLY A 91 -7.86 12.24 -10.12
C GLY A 91 -6.72 11.25 -10.40
N GLU A 92 -5.76 11.63 -11.23
CA GLU A 92 -4.55 10.82 -11.48
C GLU A 92 -3.88 10.38 -10.18
N ILE A 93 -3.27 9.19 -10.20
CA ILE A 93 -2.59 8.62 -9.05
C ILE A 93 -1.47 9.57 -8.55
N LYS A 94 -1.54 9.96 -7.27
CA LYS A 94 -0.53 10.83 -6.65
C LYS A 94 0.04 10.22 -5.38
N PHE A 95 1.35 10.34 -5.20
CA PHE A 95 2.02 10.00 -3.95
C PHE A 95 1.99 11.21 -3.02
N LYS A 96 1.50 11.01 -1.80
CA LYS A 96 1.44 12.03 -0.76
C LYS A 96 2.19 11.54 0.46
N SER A 97 3.28 12.23 0.80
CA SER A 97 3.96 12.01 2.08
C SER A 97 3.21 12.76 3.18
N CYS A 98 2.85 12.04 4.24
CA CYS A 98 2.14 12.55 5.41
C CYS A 98 2.95 12.20 6.68
N PRO A 99 3.58 13.19 7.33
CA PRO A 99 4.42 12.93 8.51
C PRO A 99 3.64 12.41 9.73
N THR A 100 2.34 12.72 9.81
CA THR A 100 1.47 12.28 10.90
C THR A 100 0.16 11.74 10.36
N GLU A 101 -0.51 10.92 11.17
CA GLU A 101 -1.83 10.36 10.88
C GLU A 101 -2.87 11.46 10.63
N ASN A 102 -2.80 12.56 11.37
CA ASN A 102 -3.69 13.71 11.19
C ASN A 102 -3.57 14.32 9.78
N PHE A 103 -2.35 14.45 9.24
CA PHE A 103 -2.15 14.93 7.86
C PHE A 103 -2.67 13.93 6.83
N ALA A 104 -2.53 12.62 7.10
CA ALA A 104 -3.07 11.59 6.24
C ALA A 104 -4.60 11.60 6.22
N ARG A 105 -5.24 11.60 7.40
CA ARG A 105 -6.69 11.66 7.54
C ARG A 105 -7.28 12.92 6.90
N GLU A 106 -6.67 14.07 7.11
CA GLU A 106 -7.08 15.33 6.49
C GLU A 106 -6.97 15.29 4.95
N HIS A 107 -5.97 14.60 4.39
CA HIS A 107 -5.88 14.41 2.94
C HIS A 107 -7.08 13.62 2.38
N PHE A 108 -7.50 12.55 3.04
CA PHE A 108 -8.68 11.78 2.65
C PHE A 108 -9.98 12.55 2.88
N ARG A 109 -10.09 13.31 3.98
CA ARG A 109 -11.23 14.17 4.28
C ARG A 109 -11.51 15.19 3.17
N ARG A 110 -10.47 15.79 2.60
CA ARG A 110 -10.62 16.73 1.46
C ARG A 110 -11.23 16.11 0.21
N HIS A 111 -11.18 14.78 0.09
CA HIS A 111 -11.80 14.02 -0.98
C HIS A 111 -13.12 13.34 -0.55
N GLY A 112 -13.59 13.59 0.69
CA GLY A 112 -14.82 13.00 1.24
C GLY A 112 -14.73 11.50 1.53
N VAL A 113 -13.53 10.97 1.72
CA VAL A 113 -13.26 9.54 1.87
C VAL A 113 -12.34 9.22 3.06
N GLU A 114 -12.47 9.99 4.15
CA GLU A 114 -11.73 9.79 5.40
C GLU A 114 -11.87 8.38 5.98
N HIS A 115 -13.02 7.73 5.74
CA HIS A 115 -13.27 6.36 6.17
C HIS A 115 -12.29 5.34 5.57
N TYR A 116 -11.69 5.60 4.39
CA TYR A 116 -10.64 4.74 3.85
C TYR A 116 -9.36 4.77 4.70
N TRP A 117 -9.04 5.95 5.26
CA TRP A 117 -7.94 6.08 6.21
C TRP A 117 -8.27 5.36 7.52
N ASP A 118 -9.46 5.62 8.06
CA ASP A 118 -9.89 5.06 9.35
C ASP A 118 -9.89 3.52 9.32
N ILE A 119 -10.30 2.89 8.21
CA ILE A 119 -10.23 1.42 8.04
C ILE A 119 -8.78 0.93 8.13
N GLY A 120 -7.86 1.50 7.34
CA GLY A 120 -6.47 1.03 7.31
C GLY A 120 -5.69 1.34 8.58
N HIS A 121 -6.00 2.46 9.22
CA HIS A 121 -5.44 2.82 10.53
C HIS A 121 -5.90 1.84 11.61
N ASN A 122 -7.20 1.60 11.74
CA ASN A 122 -7.72 0.64 12.71
C ASN A 122 -7.17 -0.78 12.48
N ASP A 123 -7.10 -1.24 11.23
CA ASP A 123 -6.54 -2.55 10.86
C ASP A 123 -5.08 -2.67 11.32
N SER A 124 -4.27 -1.64 11.08
CA SER A 124 -2.87 -1.63 11.52
C SER A 124 -2.66 -1.62 13.03
N VAL A 125 -3.53 -0.93 13.77
CA VAL A 125 -3.48 -0.90 15.23
C VAL A 125 -3.86 -2.27 15.81
N LEU A 126 -4.86 -2.94 15.24
CA LEU A 126 -5.25 -4.30 15.63
C LEU A 126 -4.15 -5.31 15.32
N ASP A 127 -3.54 -5.22 14.13
CA ASP A 127 -2.40 -6.04 13.75
C ASP A 127 -1.24 -5.85 14.73
N ALA A 128 -0.91 -4.61 15.13
CA ALA A 128 0.14 -4.33 16.11
C ALA A 128 -0.20 -4.81 17.53
N SER A 129 -1.48 -4.90 17.89
CA SER A 129 -1.94 -5.36 19.21
C SER A 129 -2.01 -6.89 19.33
N THR A 130 -1.88 -7.61 18.21
CA THR A 130 -1.96 -9.08 18.15
C THR A 130 -0.59 -9.74 18.31
N TYR A 131 0.48 -8.96 18.40
CA TYR A 131 1.86 -9.40 18.68
C TYR A 131 2.32 -8.95 20.06
#